data_AF-A0A6J1NT91-F1
#
_entry.id   AF-A0A6J1NT91-F1
#
_cell.length_a   1.000
_cell.length_b   1.000
_cell.length_c   1.000
_cell.angle_alpha   90.00
_cell.angle_beta   90.00
_cell.angle_gamma   90.00
#
_symmetry.space_group_name_H-M   'P 1'
#
loop_
_entity.id
_entity.type
_entity.pdbx_description
1 polymer ?
#
loop_
_entity_poly.entity_id
_entity_poly.type
_entity_poly.pdbx_seq_one_letter_code
_entity_poly.pdbx_strand_id
1 'polypeptide(L)'
;MGDLIEFSTWPRQQNIFHKLTSGAIAFSVKGETHAAVGLAKNPSADCEYWVIIGHNECWLNSGKRTNHIGNNSILCSQVFTKFWISWDNSVLKFGRTHDGIPLIRTEITVSDIQYVTFSAYNGGAVHWKLYLPPKIERLLPKKVQGGLEWIKGDNILPNGALIGGYEKEMLYIIRAEHEGSLTPGKFVPSLGLAIISWGDEAHVKSDFEVLCGYNCIWVPTSGNIIPAGAVVAGYSENTLEPLYVGRVVKHGHLILGKVLPSHKVCYFPYKDKEFAKQKYEILVNPEISMDSPNCYDKAQLSGDRLIAESYIANWEHARNSEYTSESESE
;
A
#
# COMPACT_ATOMS: atom_id res chain seq x y z
N MET A 1 15.62 11.19 17.51
CA MET A 1 16.68 12.21 17.34
C MET A 1 17.80 11.52 16.58
N GLY A 2 18.24 12.04 15.43
CA GLY A 2 19.24 11.36 14.60
C GLY A 2 20.59 11.21 15.31
N ASP A 3 21.35 10.17 14.98
CA ASP A 3 22.69 9.97 15.54
C ASP A 3 23.63 11.07 15.05
N LEU A 4 24.37 11.69 15.98
CA LEU A 4 25.40 12.68 15.68
C LEU A 4 26.76 11.99 15.63
N ILE A 5 27.44 12.08 14.48
CA ILE A 5 28.82 11.63 14.34
C ILE A 5 29.74 12.84 14.22
N GLU A 6 30.73 12.93 15.09
CA GLU A 6 31.79 13.94 15.02
C GLU A 6 33.10 13.29 14.56
N PHE A 7 33.73 13.87 13.53
CA PHE A 7 34.99 13.36 13.00
C PHE A 7 35.78 14.48 12.32
N SER A 8 37.05 14.19 12.01
CA SER A 8 37.94 15.13 11.32
C SER A 8 38.56 14.48 10.09
N THR A 9 38.70 15.25 9.02
CA THR A 9 39.32 14.80 7.76
C THR A 9 40.59 15.58 7.50
N TRP A 10 41.64 14.88 7.08
CA TRP A 10 42.95 15.45 6.77
C TRP A 10 43.18 15.46 5.25
N PRO A 11 43.99 16.39 4.71
CA PRO A 11 44.37 16.34 3.30
C PRO A 11 45.06 15.01 2.97
N ARG A 12 44.75 14.44 1.80
CA ARG A 12 45.27 13.15 1.31
C ARG A 12 44.89 11.92 2.15
N GLN A 13 43.97 12.05 3.11
CA GLN A 13 43.38 10.90 3.79
C GLN A 13 42.49 10.11 2.82
N GLN A 14 42.42 8.79 3.00
CA GLN A 14 41.45 7.97 2.27
C GLN A 14 40.02 8.36 2.63
N ASN A 15 39.17 8.46 1.60
CA ASN A 15 37.77 8.81 1.73
C ASN A 15 36.99 7.69 2.42
N ILE A 16 36.32 8.02 3.53
CA ILE A 16 35.37 7.12 4.20
C ILE A 16 33.98 7.38 3.61
N PHE A 17 33.30 6.32 3.19
CA PHE A 17 31.96 6.41 2.61
C PHE A 17 30.90 6.00 3.64
N HIS A 18 29.93 6.89 3.85
CA HIS A 18 28.77 6.63 4.68
C HIS A 18 27.58 6.28 3.79
N LYS A 19 26.98 5.11 4.01
CA LYS A 19 25.76 4.70 3.31
C LYS A 19 24.56 5.50 3.83
N LEU A 20 23.75 6.00 2.92
CA LEU A 20 22.56 6.80 3.22
C LEU A 20 21.28 6.01 2.93
N THR A 21 20.24 6.32 3.71
CA THR A 21 18.89 5.77 3.56
C THR A 21 17.88 6.82 3.11
N SER A 22 18.32 8.07 2.91
CA SER A 22 17.50 9.23 2.57
C SER A 22 18.13 10.04 1.44
N GLY A 23 17.29 10.74 0.67
CA GLY A 23 17.70 11.68 -0.39
C GLY A 23 18.20 13.04 0.12
N ALA A 24 18.61 13.13 1.39
CA ALA A 24 19.08 14.36 2.01
C ALA A 24 19.99 14.07 3.19
N ILE A 25 20.93 15.00 3.43
CA ILE A 25 21.85 15.01 4.57
C ILE A 25 21.97 16.41 5.16
N ALA A 26 22.18 16.46 6.46
CA ALA A 26 22.54 17.69 7.18
C ALA A 26 23.87 17.48 7.90
N PHE A 27 24.74 18.48 7.85
CA PHE A 27 26.03 18.43 8.50
C PHE A 27 26.47 19.83 8.96
N SER A 28 27.37 19.88 9.92
CA SER A 28 28.07 21.09 10.32
C SER A 28 29.55 20.94 10.02
N VAL A 29 30.19 22.01 9.58
CA VAL A 29 31.62 22.00 9.25
C VAL A 29 32.31 23.24 9.81
N LYS A 30 33.56 23.06 10.27
CA LYS A 30 34.50 24.14 10.58
C LYS A 30 35.89 23.77 10.08
N GLY A 31 36.66 24.75 9.65
CA GLY A 31 38.02 24.53 9.15
C GLY A 31 38.64 25.82 8.64
N GLU A 32 39.95 25.78 8.43
CA GLU A 32 40.73 26.87 7.80
C GLU A 32 40.85 26.70 6.29
N THR A 33 40.40 25.55 5.76
CA THR A 33 40.60 25.10 4.38
C THR A 33 39.30 24.76 3.69
N HIS A 34 39.34 24.51 2.38
CA HIS A 34 38.17 24.10 1.65
C HIS A 34 37.70 22.71 2.10
N ALA A 35 36.43 22.63 2.44
CA ALA A 35 35.75 21.42 2.83
C ALA A 35 35.00 20.85 1.61
N ALA A 36 35.05 19.54 1.40
CA ALA A 36 34.48 18.91 0.22
C ALA A 36 33.60 17.72 0.60
N VAL A 37 32.37 17.71 0.10
CA VAL A 37 31.39 16.63 0.30
C VAL A 37 31.14 15.95 -1.05
N GLY A 38 31.52 14.69 -1.15
CA GLY A 38 31.31 13.86 -2.35
C GLY A 38 30.05 13.03 -2.22
N LEU A 39 29.21 13.01 -3.26
CA LEU A 39 28.03 12.17 -3.36
C LEU A 39 28.29 11.08 -4.39
N ALA A 40 28.04 9.83 -4.00
CA ALA A 40 28.32 8.69 -4.86
C ALA A 40 27.22 7.62 -4.93
N LYS A 41 27.11 6.94 -6.07
CA LYS A 41 26.25 5.76 -6.22
C LYS A 41 26.83 4.53 -5.51
N ASN A 42 28.14 4.35 -5.62
CA ASN A 42 28.89 3.25 -5.03
C ASN A 42 30.10 3.81 -4.24
N PRO A 43 30.66 3.07 -3.28
CA PRO A 43 31.90 3.47 -2.60
C PRO A 43 33.08 3.34 -3.58
N SER A 44 33.28 4.37 -4.40
CA SER A 44 34.34 4.47 -5.40
C SER A 44 35.05 5.81 -5.25
N ALA A 45 36.32 5.88 -5.63
CA ALA A 45 37.11 7.12 -5.58
C ALA A 45 36.49 8.25 -6.42
N ASP A 46 35.82 7.89 -7.52
CA ASP A 46 35.15 8.82 -8.42
C ASP A 46 33.69 9.03 -7.96
N CYS A 47 33.46 10.11 -7.21
CA CYS A 47 32.11 10.55 -6.86
C CYS A 47 31.48 11.31 -8.03
N GLU A 48 30.17 11.15 -8.21
CA GLU A 48 29.38 11.75 -9.28
C GLU A 48 29.20 13.27 -9.08
N TYR A 49 29.10 13.71 -7.82
CA TYR A 49 28.97 15.13 -7.48
C TYR A 49 29.87 15.50 -6.32
N TRP A 50 30.55 16.64 -6.43
CA TRP A 50 31.34 17.24 -5.35
C TRP A 50 30.79 18.61 -4.99
N VAL A 51 30.38 18.78 -3.73
CA VAL A 51 30.05 20.09 -3.16
C VAL A 51 31.29 20.59 -2.43
N ILE A 52 31.91 21.66 -2.94
CA ILE A 52 33.05 22.31 -2.32
C ILE A 52 32.59 23.55 -1.57
N ILE A 53 33.06 23.68 -0.33
CA ILE A 53 32.70 24.73 0.63
C ILE A 53 34.01 25.39 1.07
N GLY A 54 34.30 26.56 0.50
CA GLY A 54 35.44 27.39 0.86
C GLY A 54 35.09 28.51 1.84
N HIS A 55 36.08 29.35 2.14
CA HIS A 55 35.92 30.48 3.04
C HIS A 55 34.93 31.53 2.51
N ASN A 56 35.01 31.88 1.22
CA ASN A 56 34.18 32.92 0.59
C ASN A 56 33.37 32.43 -0.61
N GLU A 57 33.44 31.14 -0.91
CA GLU A 57 32.82 30.57 -2.09
C GLU A 57 32.35 29.15 -1.82
N CYS A 58 31.26 28.77 -2.47
CA CYS A 58 30.86 27.38 -2.58
C CYS A 58 30.56 27.08 -4.05
N TRP A 59 30.91 25.87 -4.47
CA TRP A 59 30.57 25.43 -5.81
C TRP A 59 30.27 23.94 -5.84
N LEU A 60 29.43 23.58 -6.80
CA LEU A 60 29.15 22.20 -7.12
C LEU A 60 29.93 21.84 -8.38
N ASN A 61 30.71 20.77 -8.32
CA ASN A 61 31.35 20.16 -9.48
C ASN A 61 30.55 18.91 -9.87
N SER A 62 29.94 18.95 -11.06
CA SER A 62 29.21 17.85 -11.68
C SER A 62 29.87 17.36 -12.98
N GLY A 63 31.17 17.58 -13.14
CA GLY A 63 31.94 17.23 -14.34
C GLY A 63 31.62 18.08 -15.60
N LYS A 64 30.42 18.68 -15.70
CA LYS A 64 30.00 19.48 -16.87
C LYS A 64 29.54 20.90 -16.56
N ARG A 65 29.22 21.25 -15.30
CA ARG A 65 28.83 22.62 -14.89
C ARG A 65 29.36 22.96 -13.50
N THR A 66 29.95 24.14 -13.34
CA THR A 66 30.34 24.71 -12.05
C THR A 66 29.40 25.86 -11.70
N ASN A 67 28.53 25.66 -10.73
CA ASN A 67 27.73 26.75 -10.16
C ASN A 67 28.54 27.39 -9.04
N HIS A 68 29.09 28.57 -9.30
CA HIS A 68 29.90 29.34 -8.36
C HIS A 68 29.03 30.39 -7.66
N ILE A 69 29.08 30.41 -6.34
CA ILE A 69 28.43 31.46 -5.55
C ILE A 69 29.48 32.03 -4.60
N GLY A 70 29.86 33.27 -4.87
CA GLY A 70 30.61 34.09 -3.92
C GLY A 70 29.65 34.63 -2.86
N ASN A 71 29.85 34.24 -1.61
CA ASN A 71 29.16 34.85 -0.48
C ASN A 71 30.15 34.94 0.69
N ASN A 72 30.18 36.09 1.36
CA ASN A 72 31.15 36.32 2.42
C ASN A 72 30.95 35.30 3.57
N SER A 73 32.08 34.77 4.06
CA SER A 73 32.17 33.92 5.27
C SER A 73 31.25 32.70 5.29
N ILE A 74 31.42 31.80 4.32
CA ILE A 74 30.74 30.49 4.28
C ILE A 74 31.36 29.51 5.29
N LEU A 75 32.68 29.49 5.40
CA LEU A 75 33.40 28.63 6.33
C LEU A 75 34.14 29.49 7.37
N CYS A 76 34.05 29.10 8.64
CA CYS A 76 34.80 29.72 9.73
C CYS A 76 35.62 28.64 10.43
N SER A 77 36.85 28.97 10.84
CA SER A 77 37.70 28.05 11.61
C SER A 77 37.26 27.91 13.06
N GLN A 78 36.59 28.94 13.62
CA GLN A 78 36.21 28.99 15.03
C GLN A 78 34.79 28.49 15.30
N VAL A 79 33.87 28.59 14.32
CA VAL A 79 32.44 28.30 14.51
C VAL A 79 31.97 27.25 13.50
N PHE A 80 31.20 26.27 13.98
CA PHE A 80 30.53 25.30 13.12
C PHE A 80 29.38 25.95 12.36
N THR A 81 29.46 25.94 11.04
CA THR A 81 28.37 26.37 10.17
C THR A 81 27.56 25.15 9.72
N LYS A 82 26.23 25.24 9.82
CA LYS A 82 25.30 24.16 9.44
C LYS A 82 24.84 24.27 7.98
N PHE A 83 24.94 23.16 7.27
CA PHE A 83 24.54 23.00 5.88
C PHE A 83 23.67 21.77 5.69
N TRP A 84 22.97 21.76 4.55
CA TRP A 84 22.22 20.61 4.08
C TRP A 84 22.41 20.42 2.58
N ILE A 85 22.36 19.17 2.15
CA ILE A 85 22.33 18.76 0.74
C ILE A 85 21.11 17.87 0.56
N SER A 86 20.31 18.11 -0.47
CA SER A 86 19.21 17.23 -0.86
C SER A 86 19.26 16.94 -2.36
N TRP A 87 18.86 15.73 -2.74
CA TRP A 87 18.67 15.34 -4.14
C TRP A 87 17.32 14.65 -4.25
N ASP A 88 16.43 15.29 -5.01
CA ASP A 88 15.07 14.82 -5.24
C ASP A 88 14.61 15.25 -6.63
N ASN A 89 13.81 14.41 -7.31
CA ASN A 89 13.22 14.74 -8.60
C ASN A 89 14.23 15.26 -9.64
N SER A 90 15.42 14.62 -9.72
CA SER A 90 16.51 15.02 -10.61
C SER A 90 17.07 16.43 -10.34
N VAL A 91 16.88 16.98 -9.14
CA VAL A 91 17.42 18.27 -8.72
C VAL A 91 18.25 18.09 -7.46
N LEU A 92 19.50 18.55 -7.50
CA LEU A 92 20.39 18.65 -6.34
C LEU A 92 20.36 20.08 -5.80
N LYS A 93 20.13 20.19 -4.50
CA LYS A 93 20.07 21.44 -3.76
C LYS A 93 21.10 21.41 -2.64
N PHE A 94 21.79 22.52 -2.44
CA PHE A 94 22.70 22.72 -1.32
C PHE A 94 22.41 24.08 -0.69
N GLY A 95 22.29 24.14 0.63
CA GLY A 95 21.93 25.37 1.33
C GLY A 95 22.38 25.40 2.77
N ARG A 96 22.17 26.56 3.41
CA ARG A 96 22.37 26.76 4.86
C ARG A 96 21.06 26.49 5.60
N THR A 97 21.17 26.04 6.86
CA THR A 97 19.99 25.64 7.65
C THR A 97 19.14 26.83 8.15
N HIS A 98 19.71 28.03 8.31
CA HIS A 98 18.98 29.18 8.90
C HIS A 98 17.74 29.63 8.12
N ASP A 99 17.82 29.71 6.79
CA ASP A 99 16.77 30.32 5.97
C ASP A 99 16.01 29.30 5.11
N GLY A 100 16.47 28.04 5.03
CA GLY A 100 15.88 27.00 4.17
C GLY A 100 16.01 27.24 2.66
N ILE A 101 16.55 28.39 2.24
CA ILE A 101 16.77 28.74 0.84
C ILE A 101 18.02 28.00 0.32
N PRO A 102 17.93 27.24 -0.79
CA PRO A 102 19.10 26.61 -1.39
C PRO A 102 20.02 27.68 -1.96
N LEU A 103 21.30 27.60 -1.61
CA LEU A 103 22.35 28.40 -2.25
C LEU A 103 22.53 27.90 -3.68
N ILE A 104 22.77 26.61 -3.86
CA ILE A 104 22.95 25.99 -5.17
C ILE A 104 21.72 25.14 -5.47
N ARG A 105 21.20 25.27 -6.68
CA ARG A 105 20.19 24.39 -7.27
C ARG A 105 20.66 23.99 -8.66
N THR A 106 20.83 22.70 -8.91
CA THR A 106 21.19 22.18 -10.23
C THR A 106 20.33 20.99 -10.59
N GLU A 107 20.14 20.77 -11.88
CA GLU A 107 19.64 19.48 -12.37
C GLU A 107 20.78 18.46 -12.37
N ILE A 108 20.44 17.23 -11.96
CA ILE A 108 21.35 16.08 -11.88
C ILE A 108 20.84 14.95 -12.76
N THR A 109 21.77 14.22 -13.37
CA THR A 109 21.50 13.06 -14.22
C THR A 109 21.47 11.74 -13.44
N VAL A 110 22.21 11.68 -12.33
CA VAL A 110 22.31 10.49 -11.46
C VAL A 110 21.54 10.76 -10.18
N SER A 111 20.42 10.08 -9.99
CA SER A 111 19.52 10.26 -8.84
C SER A 111 19.62 9.13 -7.80
N ASP A 112 20.27 8.01 -8.13
CA ASP A 112 20.44 6.83 -7.28
C ASP A 112 21.70 6.91 -6.40
N ILE A 113 21.96 8.10 -5.85
CA ILE A 113 23.05 8.36 -4.90
C ILE A 113 22.74 7.61 -3.60
N GLN A 114 23.68 6.78 -3.14
CA GLN A 114 23.53 5.97 -1.93
C GLN A 114 24.63 6.22 -0.89
N TYR A 115 25.69 6.94 -1.25
CA TYR A 115 26.85 7.15 -0.40
C TYR A 115 27.25 8.62 -0.36
N VAL A 116 27.77 9.05 0.78
CA VAL A 116 28.43 10.34 0.95
C VAL A 116 29.83 10.16 1.52
N THR A 117 30.77 10.98 1.07
CA THR A 117 32.11 11.10 1.65
C THR A 117 32.46 12.54 1.96
N PHE A 118 33.42 12.72 2.87
CA PHE A 118 33.87 14.01 3.36
C PHE A 118 35.38 14.08 3.22
N SER A 119 35.89 15.19 2.69
CA SER A 119 37.31 15.39 2.47
C SER A 119 37.72 16.84 2.71
N ALA A 120 38.98 17.02 3.08
CA ALA A 120 39.62 18.34 3.23
C ALA A 120 40.54 18.59 2.03
N TYR A 121 40.47 19.77 1.44
CA TYR A 121 41.27 20.17 0.29
C TYR A 121 42.28 21.24 0.70
N ASN A 122 43.58 20.99 0.45
CA ASN A 122 44.71 21.90 0.66
C ASN A 122 44.76 22.63 2.03
N GLY A 123 45.64 22.20 2.94
CA GLY A 123 46.00 22.93 4.18
C GLY A 123 45.78 22.12 5.47
N GLY A 124 45.13 22.69 6.48
CA GLY A 124 44.82 22.04 7.76
C GLY A 124 43.60 21.09 7.76
N ALA A 125 43.34 20.47 8.91
CA ALA A 125 42.23 19.55 9.12
C ALA A 125 40.86 20.27 9.10
N VAL A 126 39.84 19.57 8.60
CA VAL A 126 38.44 20.01 8.64
C VAL A 126 37.68 19.15 9.64
N HIS A 127 36.88 19.79 10.49
CA HIS A 127 36.07 19.12 11.50
C HIS A 127 34.60 19.11 11.09
N TRP A 128 33.97 17.96 11.25
CA TRP A 128 32.62 17.68 10.78
C TRP A 128 31.72 17.20 11.92
N LYS A 129 30.45 17.59 11.84
CA LYS A 129 29.35 17.02 12.63
C LYS A 129 28.27 16.55 11.67
N LEU A 130 28.14 15.25 11.45
CA LEU A 130 27.16 14.65 10.56
C LEU A 130 25.90 14.25 11.34
N TYR A 131 24.75 14.71 10.88
CA TYR A 131 23.46 14.28 11.40
C TYR A 131 22.95 13.14 10.53
N LEU A 132 23.06 11.90 11.03
CA LEU A 132 22.50 10.76 10.31
C LEU A 132 20.97 10.77 10.41
N PRO A 133 20.26 10.43 9.32
CA PRO A 133 18.83 10.22 9.41
C PRO A 133 18.55 9.13 10.46
N PRO A 134 17.47 9.23 11.24
CA PRO A 134 17.11 8.17 12.17
C PRO A 134 16.96 6.87 11.40
N LYS A 135 17.48 5.77 11.96
CA LYS A 135 17.19 4.43 11.42
C LYS A 135 15.70 4.19 11.58
N ILE A 136 14.95 4.33 10.49
CA ILE A 136 13.55 3.92 10.46
C ILE A 136 13.60 2.40 10.40
N GLU A 137 13.21 1.74 11.48
CA GLU A 137 13.00 0.31 11.46
C GLU A 137 11.96 0.03 10.38
N ARG A 138 12.34 -0.75 9.36
CA ARG A 138 11.40 -1.21 8.37
C ARG A 138 10.40 -2.10 9.08
N LEU A 139 9.19 -1.59 9.33
CA LEU A 139 8.10 -2.37 9.91
C LEU A 139 7.94 -3.61 9.04
N LEU A 140 8.24 -4.77 9.61
CA LEU A 140 7.95 -6.02 8.95
C LEU A 140 6.43 -6.17 8.95
N PRO A 141 5.80 -6.44 7.80
CA PRO A 141 4.39 -6.79 7.79
C PRO A 141 4.17 -7.91 8.78
N LYS A 142 3.25 -7.72 9.74
CA LYS A 142 2.88 -8.79 10.65
C LYS A 142 2.31 -9.91 9.78
N LYS A 143 3.00 -11.05 9.69
CA LYS A 143 2.42 -12.26 9.09
C LYS A 143 1.21 -12.62 9.93
N VAL A 144 0.02 -12.33 9.41
CA VAL A 144 -1.21 -12.90 9.95
C VAL A 144 -1.11 -14.40 9.67
N GLN A 145 -1.32 -15.22 10.71
CA GLN A 145 -1.42 -16.69 10.60
C GLN A 145 -2.91 -17.04 10.76
N GLY A 146 -3.44 -17.92 9.91
CA GLY A 146 -4.86 -18.26 9.86
C GLY A 146 -5.40 -18.45 8.44
N GLY A 147 -6.69 -18.75 8.33
CA GLY A 147 -7.44 -18.79 7.08
C GLY A 147 -8.76 -18.05 7.26
N LEU A 148 -9.72 -18.31 6.39
CA LEU A 148 -11.11 -17.92 6.68
C LEU A 148 -11.66 -18.78 7.81
N GLU A 149 -12.30 -18.13 8.77
CA GLU A 149 -12.97 -18.80 9.88
C GLU A 149 -14.33 -18.16 10.17
N TRP A 150 -15.28 -18.98 10.55
CA TRP A 150 -16.59 -18.54 11.03
C TRP A 150 -16.54 -18.46 12.54
N ILE A 151 -16.70 -17.25 13.08
CA ILE A 151 -16.66 -16.99 14.53
C ILE A 151 -18.07 -16.63 14.97
N LYS A 152 -18.53 -17.20 16.09
CA LYS A 152 -19.83 -16.84 16.67
C LYS A 152 -19.92 -15.32 16.87
N GLY A 153 -20.94 -14.72 16.27
CA GLY A 153 -21.24 -13.30 16.39
C GLY A 153 -21.96 -12.96 17.68
N ASP A 154 -21.75 -11.75 18.16
CA ASP A 154 -22.46 -11.14 19.28
C ASP A 154 -22.64 -9.64 18.97
N ASN A 155 -23.09 -8.83 19.93
CA ASN A 155 -23.24 -7.38 19.82
C ASN A 155 -21.92 -6.66 19.46
N ILE A 156 -20.77 -7.29 19.68
CA ILE A 156 -19.45 -6.76 19.35
C ILE A 156 -18.84 -7.61 18.24
N LEU A 157 -18.42 -6.97 17.15
CA LEU A 157 -17.77 -7.65 16.04
C LEU A 157 -16.41 -8.24 16.47
N PRO A 158 -16.13 -9.51 16.10
CA PRO A 158 -14.83 -10.12 16.36
C PRO A 158 -13.71 -9.43 15.59
N ASN A 159 -12.48 -9.56 16.11
CA ASN A 159 -11.29 -9.07 15.41
C ASN A 159 -11.11 -9.80 14.08
N GLY A 160 -10.88 -9.05 13.00
CA GLY A 160 -10.69 -9.61 11.67
C GLY A 160 -11.99 -9.92 10.92
N ALA A 161 -13.14 -9.43 11.40
CA ALA A 161 -14.41 -9.49 10.68
C ALA A 161 -14.28 -8.85 9.28
N LEU A 162 -14.70 -9.59 8.26
CA LEU A 162 -14.58 -9.17 6.87
C LEU A 162 -15.71 -8.21 6.49
N ILE A 163 -15.31 -7.04 5.99
CA ILE A 163 -16.21 -6.09 5.34
C ILE A 163 -16.53 -6.64 3.95
N GLY A 164 -17.82 -6.88 3.70
CA GLY A 164 -18.28 -7.43 2.44
C GLY A 164 -19.03 -6.44 1.56
N GLY A 165 -19.62 -5.42 2.16
CA GLY A 165 -20.49 -4.48 1.47
C GLY A 165 -20.59 -3.12 2.13
N TYR A 166 -21.40 -2.25 1.54
CA TYR A 166 -21.65 -0.90 2.01
C TYR A 166 -23.08 -0.48 1.66
N GLU A 167 -23.83 -0.04 2.66
CA GLU A 167 -25.11 0.65 2.48
C GLU A 167 -24.98 2.09 2.98
N LYS A 168 -25.52 2.40 4.17
CA LYS A 168 -25.23 3.65 4.88
C LYS A 168 -23.95 3.54 5.72
N GLU A 169 -23.56 2.31 6.02
CA GLU A 169 -22.38 1.93 6.80
C GLU A 169 -21.76 0.64 6.23
N MET A 170 -20.61 0.25 6.77
CA MET A 170 -19.92 -0.98 6.38
C MET A 170 -20.72 -2.21 6.81
N LEU A 171 -20.94 -3.12 5.87
CA LEU A 171 -21.65 -4.38 6.11
C LEU A 171 -20.65 -5.51 6.28
N TYR A 172 -20.92 -6.36 7.26
CA TYR A 172 -20.08 -7.51 7.57
C TYR A 172 -20.73 -8.81 7.11
N ILE A 173 -19.89 -9.76 6.70
CA ILE A 173 -20.33 -11.05 6.19
C ILE A 173 -20.72 -11.93 7.37
N ILE A 174 -21.96 -12.40 7.36
CA ILE A 174 -22.48 -13.34 8.36
C ILE A 174 -23.12 -14.55 7.70
N ARG A 175 -23.35 -15.59 8.49
CA ARG A 175 -24.26 -16.69 8.18
C ARG A 175 -25.09 -17.04 9.40
N ALA A 176 -26.30 -17.54 9.18
CA ALA A 176 -27.19 -17.96 10.24
C ALA A 176 -28.10 -19.11 9.80
N GLU A 177 -28.52 -19.93 10.75
CA GLU A 177 -29.48 -21.01 10.51
C GLU A 177 -30.92 -20.47 10.45
N HIS A 178 -31.70 -20.96 9.49
CA HIS A 178 -33.11 -20.63 9.33
C HIS A 178 -33.82 -21.75 8.57
N GLU A 179 -34.89 -22.31 9.14
CA GLU A 179 -35.72 -23.36 8.52
C GLU A 179 -34.93 -24.53 7.90
N GLY A 180 -33.86 -24.98 8.57
CA GLY A 180 -32.99 -26.06 8.11
C GLY A 180 -31.95 -25.69 7.05
N SER A 181 -31.87 -24.41 6.67
CA SER A 181 -30.82 -23.84 5.80
C SER A 181 -29.80 -23.06 6.61
N LEU A 182 -28.51 -23.18 6.28
CA LEU A 182 -27.45 -22.31 6.80
C LEU A 182 -27.14 -21.26 5.74
N THR A 183 -27.54 -20.01 6.00
CA THR A 183 -27.65 -19.00 4.94
C THR A 183 -26.74 -17.80 5.20
N PRO A 184 -25.93 -17.35 4.23
CA PRO A 184 -25.16 -16.12 4.36
C PRO A 184 -26.05 -14.87 4.24
N GLY A 185 -25.59 -13.78 4.85
CA GLY A 185 -26.30 -12.50 4.85
C GLY A 185 -25.39 -11.34 5.24
N LYS A 186 -26.01 -10.28 5.75
CA LYS A 186 -25.35 -9.03 6.14
C LYS A 186 -25.53 -8.76 7.63
N PHE A 187 -24.51 -8.21 8.26
CA PHE A 187 -24.61 -7.62 9.59
C PHE A 187 -24.44 -6.11 9.53
N VAL A 188 -25.31 -5.42 10.25
CA VAL A 188 -25.40 -3.95 10.31
C VAL A 188 -24.96 -3.49 11.71
N PRO A 189 -23.73 -2.98 11.87
CA PRO A 189 -23.16 -2.65 13.18
C PRO A 189 -23.97 -1.64 13.99
N SER A 190 -24.44 -0.55 13.38
CA SER A 190 -25.17 0.49 14.11
C SER A 190 -26.47 -0.01 14.74
N LEU A 191 -27.08 -1.06 14.17
CA LEU A 191 -28.31 -1.67 14.65
C LEU A 191 -28.07 -2.94 15.46
N GLY A 192 -26.88 -3.54 15.38
CA GLY A 192 -26.60 -4.85 15.96
C GLY A 192 -27.43 -5.99 15.34
N LEU A 193 -27.87 -5.84 14.09
CA LEU A 193 -28.77 -6.80 13.44
C LEU A 193 -28.03 -7.63 12.38
N ALA A 194 -28.12 -8.95 12.51
CA ALA A 194 -27.82 -9.87 11.42
C ALA A 194 -29.08 -10.13 10.60
N ILE A 195 -28.98 -9.99 9.29
CA ILE A 195 -30.11 -10.12 8.36
C ILE A 195 -29.72 -11.11 7.27
N ILE A 196 -30.56 -12.13 7.08
CA ILE A 196 -30.44 -13.11 5.99
C ILE A 196 -31.66 -13.01 5.07
N SER A 197 -31.54 -13.52 3.85
CA SER A 197 -32.67 -13.60 2.92
C SER A 197 -33.18 -15.04 2.83
N TRP A 198 -34.49 -15.26 2.99
CA TRP A 198 -35.11 -16.57 2.85
C TRP A 198 -36.62 -16.45 2.58
N GLY A 199 -37.13 -17.25 1.64
CA GLY A 199 -38.56 -17.33 1.34
C GLY A 199 -39.18 -16.00 0.90
N ASP A 200 -38.51 -15.25 0.02
CA ASP A 200 -38.92 -13.92 -0.46
C ASP A 200 -38.89 -12.79 0.60
N GLU A 201 -38.47 -13.09 1.83
CA GLU A 201 -38.40 -12.14 2.95
C GLU A 201 -36.98 -11.98 3.52
N ALA A 202 -36.76 -10.87 4.24
CA ALA A 202 -35.56 -10.64 5.02
C ALA A 202 -35.81 -11.01 6.50
N HIS A 203 -34.95 -11.86 7.06
CA HIS A 203 -35.10 -12.37 8.42
C HIS A 203 -33.99 -11.86 9.32
N VAL A 204 -34.36 -11.28 10.46
CA VAL A 204 -33.43 -10.86 11.50
C VAL A 204 -33.05 -12.05 12.38
N LYS A 205 -31.75 -12.20 12.67
CA LYS A 205 -31.20 -13.32 13.44
C LYS A 205 -30.40 -12.82 14.63
N SER A 206 -30.64 -13.42 15.80
CA SER A 206 -29.86 -13.23 17.02
C SER A 206 -28.63 -14.14 17.05
N ASP A 207 -28.79 -15.39 16.60
CA ASP A 207 -27.72 -16.38 16.52
C ASP A 207 -27.16 -16.43 15.09
N PHE A 208 -25.93 -15.96 14.95
CA PHE A 208 -25.22 -15.91 13.69
C PHE A 208 -23.72 -16.08 13.90
N GLU A 209 -23.01 -16.35 12.82
CA GLU A 209 -21.55 -16.39 12.78
C GLU A 209 -21.05 -15.32 11.80
N VAL A 210 -19.94 -14.68 12.14
CA VAL A 210 -19.26 -13.65 11.35
C VAL A 210 -18.07 -14.28 10.66
N LEU A 211 -17.93 -14.03 9.35
CA LEU A 211 -16.77 -14.46 8.61
C LEU A 211 -15.58 -13.55 8.96
N CYS A 212 -14.53 -14.16 9.50
CA CYS A 212 -13.29 -13.51 9.85
C CYS A 212 -12.12 -14.10 9.05
N GLY A 213 -11.08 -13.31 8.84
CA GLY A 213 -9.86 -13.78 8.19
C GLY A 213 -9.33 -12.81 7.16
N TYR A 214 -8.60 -13.35 6.18
CA TYR A 214 -7.85 -12.57 5.20
C TYR A 214 -7.68 -13.35 3.89
N ASN A 215 -6.96 -12.76 2.92
CA ASN A 215 -6.66 -13.35 1.60
C ASN A 215 -7.90 -13.77 0.79
N CYS A 216 -8.93 -12.92 0.75
CA CYS A 216 -10.08 -13.13 -0.11
C CYS A 216 -10.25 -12.01 -1.12
N ILE A 217 -10.76 -12.36 -2.29
CA ILE A 217 -11.06 -11.43 -3.36
C ILE A 217 -12.51 -11.59 -3.79
N TRP A 218 -13.09 -10.51 -4.30
CA TRP A 218 -14.41 -10.53 -4.92
C TRP A 218 -14.25 -10.70 -6.42
N VAL A 219 -14.87 -11.74 -6.97
CA VAL A 219 -14.78 -12.06 -8.39
C VAL A 219 -16.14 -11.82 -9.03
N PRO A 220 -16.25 -10.95 -10.05
CA PRO A 220 -17.50 -10.75 -10.77
C PRO A 220 -17.84 -12.02 -11.55
N THR A 221 -19.08 -12.47 -11.43
CA THR A 221 -19.60 -13.64 -12.14
C THR A 221 -21.09 -13.50 -12.43
N SER A 222 -21.69 -14.52 -13.03
CA SER A 222 -23.12 -14.54 -13.29
C SER A 222 -23.70 -15.95 -13.31
N GLY A 223 -25.00 -16.04 -13.02
CA GLY A 223 -25.73 -17.29 -13.13
C GLY A 223 -25.22 -18.33 -12.14
N ASN A 224 -24.85 -19.49 -12.66
CA ASN A 224 -24.26 -20.62 -11.93
C ASN A 224 -22.75 -20.78 -12.18
N ILE A 225 -22.07 -19.76 -12.68
CA ILE A 225 -20.62 -19.80 -12.90
C ILE A 225 -19.93 -19.55 -11.56
N ILE A 226 -19.52 -20.63 -10.87
CA ILE A 226 -18.87 -20.58 -9.56
C ILE A 226 -17.36 -20.76 -9.73
N PRO A 227 -16.53 -19.73 -9.47
CA PRO A 227 -15.08 -19.85 -9.57
C PRO A 227 -14.49 -20.85 -8.57
N ALA A 228 -13.37 -21.48 -8.94
CA ALA A 228 -12.61 -22.32 -8.02
C ALA A 228 -12.15 -21.51 -6.80
N GLY A 229 -12.28 -22.10 -5.60
CA GLY A 229 -11.97 -21.42 -4.34
C GLY A 229 -13.09 -20.48 -3.84
N ALA A 230 -14.27 -20.49 -4.47
CA ALA A 230 -15.45 -19.78 -3.94
C ALA A 230 -15.75 -20.24 -2.50
N VAL A 231 -16.00 -19.27 -1.63
CA VAL A 231 -16.20 -19.51 -0.19
C VAL A 231 -17.59 -20.06 0.05
N VAL A 232 -17.66 -21.34 0.42
CA VAL A 232 -18.91 -21.98 0.86
C VAL A 232 -19.29 -21.41 2.22
N ALA A 233 -20.50 -20.87 2.30
CA ALA A 233 -21.02 -20.19 3.48
C ALA A 233 -22.15 -20.95 4.17
N GLY A 234 -22.65 -22.02 3.57
CA GLY A 234 -23.63 -22.89 4.18
C GLY A 234 -24.30 -23.76 3.12
N TYR A 235 -25.56 -24.10 3.35
CA TYR A 235 -26.29 -25.05 2.53
C TYR A 235 -27.79 -24.74 2.53
N SER A 236 -28.47 -25.05 1.42
CA SER A 236 -29.91 -24.89 1.27
C SER A 236 -30.70 -25.92 2.08
N GLU A 237 -31.99 -25.64 2.30
CA GLU A 237 -32.92 -26.59 2.86
C GLU A 237 -33.07 -27.84 1.97
N ASN A 238 -33.37 -28.98 2.60
CA ASN A 238 -33.70 -30.29 1.99
C ASN A 238 -32.62 -30.95 1.13
N THR A 239 -32.09 -30.25 0.12
CA THR A 239 -31.11 -30.75 -0.84
C THR A 239 -29.67 -30.59 -0.37
N LEU A 240 -29.45 -29.78 0.68
CA LEU A 240 -28.12 -29.45 1.21
C LEU A 240 -27.17 -28.90 0.12
N GLU A 241 -27.71 -28.17 -0.85
CA GLU A 241 -26.91 -27.57 -1.92
C GLU A 241 -26.01 -26.48 -1.32
N PRO A 242 -24.71 -26.43 -1.66
CA PRO A 242 -23.81 -25.42 -1.12
C PRO A 242 -24.24 -24.00 -1.52
N LEU A 243 -24.33 -23.13 -0.52
CA LEU A 243 -24.54 -21.70 -0.68
C LEU A 243 -23.22 -20.96 -0.59
N TYR A 244 -23.03 -19.94 -1.42
CA TYR A 244 -21.82 -19.13 -1.44
C TYR A 244 -22.08 -17.68 -1.03
N VAL A 245 -21.04 -17.00 -0.55
CA VAL A 245 -21.11 -15.57 -0.26
C VAL A 245 -21.12 -14.77 -1.56
N GLY A 246 -22.23 -14.10 -1.83
CA GLY A 246 -22.37 -13.16 -2.94
C GLY A 246 -22.51 -11.73 -2.46
N ARG A 247 -22.28 -10.78 -3.37
CA ARG A 247 -22.70 -9.39 -3.19
C ARG A 247 -23.17 -8.79 -4.50
N VAL A 248 -24.05 -7.81 -4.41
CA VAL A 248 -24.66 -7.15 -5.56
C VAL A 248 -24.67 -5.64 -5.40
N VAL A 249 -24.57 -4.94 -6.52
CA VAL A 249 -24.81 -3.49 -6.57
C VAL A 249 -26.32 -3.24 -6.79
N LYS A 250 -26.93 -2.43 -5.91
CA LYS A 250 -28.33 -1.99 -6.02
C LYS A 250 -28.49 -0.56 -5.49
N HIS A 251 -28.88 0.37 -6.36
CA HIS A 251 -29.06 1.80 -6.04
C HIS A 251 -27.86 2.43 -5.30
N GLY A 252 -26.65 2.22 -5.80
CA GLY A 252 -25.42 2.73 -5.19
C GLY A 252 -24.95 2.00 -3.92
N HIS A 253 -25.71 1.02 -3.43
CA HIS A 253 -25.29 0.16 -2.32
C HIS A 253 -24.69 -1.14 -2.81
N LEU A 254 -23.77 -1.69 -2.04
CA LEU A 254 -23.14 -2.98 -2.24
C LEU A 254 -23.62 -3.94 -1.15
N ILE A 255 -24.57 -4.81 -1.48
CA ILE A 255 -25.35 -5.60 -0.53
C ILE A 255 -24.92 -7.06 -0.59
N LEU A 256 -24.64 -7.63 0.58
CA LEU A 256 -24.30 -9.05 0.72
C LEU A 256 -25.52 -9.96 0.58
N GLY A 257 -25.30 -11.17 0.10
CA GLY A 257 -26.36 -12.13 -0.15
C GLY A 257 -25.86 -13.57 -0.29
N LYS A 258 -26.80 -14.46 -0.61
CA LYS A 258 -26.57 -15.88 -0.87
C LYS A 258 -26.59 -16.16 -2.36
N VAL A 259 -25.57 -16.84 -2.86
CA VAL A 259 -25.56 -17.39 -4.21
C VAL A 259 -26.10 -18.81 -4.16
N LEU A 260 -27.15 -19.07 -4.92
CA LEU A 260 -27.74 -20.40 -5.08
C LEU A 260 -27.54 -20.86 -6.52
N PRO A 261 -26.56 -21.76 -6.79
CA PRO A 261 -26.18 -22.15 -8.15
C PRO A 261 -27.33 -22.74 -8.96
N SER A 262 -28.15 -23.63 -8.39
CA SER A 262 -29.31 -24.24 -9.06
C SER A 262 -30.30 -23.20 -9.59
N HIS A 263 -30.52 -22.12 -8.84
CA HIS A 263 -31.40 -21.01 -9.21
C HIS A 263 -30.71 -19.97 -10.10
N LYS A 264 -29.39 -20.07 -10.27
CA LYS A 264 -28.57 -19.18 -11.13
C LYS A 264 -28.63 -17.71 -10.71
N VAL A 265 -28.79 -17.43 -9.42
CA VAL A 265 -28.93 -16.06 -8.90
C VAL A 265 -28.23 -15.88 -7.55
N CYS A 266 -27.89 -14.63 -7.26
CA CYS A 266 -27.61 -14.16 -5.92
C CYS A 266 -28.88 -13.54 -5.33
N TYR A 267 -29.37 -14.10 -4.23
CA TYR A 267 -30.44 -13.53 -3.42
C TYR A 267 -29.87 -12.61 -2.35
N PHE A 268 -30.49 -11.47 -2.09
CA PHE A 268 -29.99 -10.49 -1.13
C PHE A 268 -31.15 -9.72 -0.47
N PRO A 269 -31.02 -9.37 0.83
CA PRO A 269 -32.07 -8.63 1.54
C PRO A 269 -31.94 -7.12 1.32
N TYR A 270 -33.02 -6.47 0.86
CA TYR A 270 -33.10 -5.02 0.70
C TYR A 270 -34.51 -4.52 1.04
N LYS A 271 -34.63 -3.51 1.91
CA LYS A 271 -35.92 -2.96 2.36
C LYS A 271 -36.94 -4.05 2.77
N ASP A 272 -36.51 -4.94 3.66
CA ASP A 272 -37.30 -6.04 4.25
C ASP A 272 -37.79 -7.13 3.28
N LYS A 273 -37.33 -7.11 2.03
CA LYS A 273 -37.64 -8.14 1.02
C LYS A 273 -36.37 -8.81 0.50
N GLU A 274 -36.53 -10.04 0.05
CA GLU A 274 -35.49 -10.73 -0.72
C GLU A 274 -35.61 -10.35 -2.20
N PHE A 275 -34.47 -10.02 -2.81
CA PHE A 275 -34.36 -9.75 -4.24
C PHE A 275 -33.36 -10.71 -4.86
N ALA A 276 -33.51 -11.02 -6.14
CA ALA A 276 -32.61 -11.88 -6.90
C ALA A 276 -31.90 -11.10 -8.02
N LYS A 277 -30.60 -11.35 -8.21
CA LYS A 277 -29.82 -10.81 -9.35
C LYS A 277 -28.96 -11.90 -9.97
N GLN A 278 -28.97 -12.00 -11.30
CA GLN A 278 -28.14 -12.97 -12.01
C GLN A 278 -26.66 -12.56 -12.11
N LYS A 279 -26.37 -11.26 -12.14
CA LYS A 279 -25.00 -10.71 -12.14
C LYS A 279 -24.62 -10.28 -10.73
N TYR A 280 -23.54 -10.83 -10.21
CA TYR A 280 -23.10 -10.62 -8.83
C TYR A 280 -21.58 -10.79 -8.71
N GLU A 281 -21.01 -10.38 -7.59
CA GLU A 281 -19.64 -10.75 -7.22
C GLU A 281 -19.69 -11.86 -6.19
N ILE A 282 -18.78 -12.83 -6.28
CA ILE A 282 -18.67 -13.95 -5.35
C ILE A 282 -17.34 -13.88 -4.60
N LEU A 283 -17.35 -14.21 -3.31
CA LEU A 283 -16.15 -14.22 -2.49
C LEU A 283 -15.32 -15.47 -2.79
N VAL A 284 -14.04 -15.29 -3.10
CA VAL A 284 -13.11 -16.36 -3.48
C VAL A 284 -11.84 -16.27 -2.65
N ASN A 285 -11.38 -17.40 -2.15
CA ASN A 285 -10.04 -17.57 -1.62
C ASN A 285 -9.12 -18.09 -2.75
N PRO A 286 -8.23 -17.25 -3.32
CA PRO A 286 -7.38 -17.65 -4.43
C PRO A 286 -6.35 -18.72 -4.05
N GLU A 287 -6.01 -18.88 -2.77
CA GLU A 287 -5.04 -19.90 -2.32
C GLU A 287 -5.61 -21.32 -2.44
N ILE A 288 -6.94 -21.48 -2.41
CA ILE A 288 -7.60 -22.77 -2.61
C ILE A 288 -7.54 -23.21 -4.08
N SER A 289 -7.23 -22.29 -5.01
CA SER A 289 -7.38 -22.50 -6.46
C SER A 289 -6.19 -23.15 -7.18
N MET A 290 -5.07 -23.48 -6.52
CA MET A 290 -3.88 -23.98 -7.24
C MET A 290 -3.31 -25.33 -6.81
N ASP A 291 -3.60 -25.87 -5.61
CA ASP A 291 -2.92 -27.10 -5.13
C ASP A 291 -3.81 -28.15 -4.43
N SER A 292 -5.13 -28.02 -4.38
CA SER A 292 -5.99 -29.07 -3.77
C SER A 292 -6.47 -30.11 -4.79
N PRO A 293 -6.03 -31.39 -4.71
CA PRO A 293 -6.55 -32.47 -5.53
C PRO A 293 -7.88 -32.95 -4.94
N ASN A 294 -8.96 -32.21 -5.19
CA ASN A 294 -10.33 -32.71 -5.06
C ASN A 294 -11.30 -31.82 -5.82
N CYS A 295 -11.25 -31.93 -7.15
CA CYS A 295 -12.39 -31.78 -8.04
C CYS A 295 -12.04 -32.44 -9.37
N TYR A 296 -13.03 -33.07 -9.97
CA TYR A 296 -13.00 -33.96 -11.12
C TYR A 296 -12.12 -33.53 -12.30
N ASP A 297 -11.49 -34.55 -12.90
CA ASP A 297 -10.82 -34.62 -14.19
C ASP A 297 -9.87 -33.49 -14.60
N LYS A 298 -8.58 -33.75 -14.36
CA LYS A 298 -7.47 -33.18 -15.13
C LYS A 298 -7.51 -33.70 -16.58
N ALA A 299 -8.26 -33.04 -17.44
CA ALA A 299 -7.98 -33.07 -18.87
C ALA A 299 -8.45 -31.77 -19.54
N GLN A 300 -7.50 -31.10 -20.19
CA GLN A 300 -7.67 -29.93 -21.07
C GLN A 300 -7.86 -28.57 -20.38
N LEU A 301 -6.74 -27.87 -20.19
CA LEU A 301 -6.46 -26.57 -20.83
C LEU A 301 -5.16 -26.02 -20.24
N SER A 302 -4.05 -26.44 -20.86
CA SER A 302 -2.78 -25.77 -20.72
C SER A 302 -2.81 -24.47 -21.50
N GLY A 303 -2.71 -23.35 -20.79
CA GLY A 303 -2.45 -22.04 -21.36
C GLY A 303 -3.67 -21.14 -21.30
N ASP A 304 -3.76 -20.33 -20.26
CA ASP A 304 -4.27 -18.95 -20.38
C ASP A 304 -3.95 -18.16 -19.11
N ARG A 305 -2.74 -17.60 -19.09
CA ARG A 305 -2.27 -16.67 -18.05
C ARG A 305 -2.68 -15.21 -18.33
N LEU A 306 -3.51 -14.97 -19.36
CA LEU A 306 -3.79 -13.63 -19.89
C LEU A 306 -5.24 -13.16 -19.70
N ILE A 307 -6.13 -13.96 -19.11
CA ILE A 307 -7.56 -13.60 -19.02
C ILE A 307 -7.85 -12.66 -17.82
N ALA A 308 -7.05 -12.67 -16.76
CA ALA A 308 -7.36 -11.88 -15.56
C ALA A 308 -7.24 -10.35 -15.77
N GLU A 309 -6.28 -9.89 -16.58
CA GLU A 309 -6.03 -8.44 -16.75
C GLU A 309 -7.03 -7.79 -17.72
N SER A 310 -7.54 -8.52 -18.72
CA SER A 310 -8.49 -7.97 -19.69
C SER A 310 -9.90 -7.78 -19.11
N TYR A 311 -10.30 -8.56 -18.10
CA TYR A 311 -11.60 -8.40 -17.46
C TYR A 311 -11.62 -7.16 -16.54
N ILE A 312 -10.54 -6.86 -15.82
CA ILE A 312 -10.50 -5.68 -14.92
C ILE A 312 -10.65 -4.37 -15.71
N ALA A 313 -10.00 -4.25 -16.86
CA ALA A 313 -10.03 -3.04 -17.70
C ALA A 313 -11.41 -2.78 -18.34
N ASN A 314 -12.10 -3.84 -18.78
CA ASN A 314 -13.43 -3.70 -19.40
C ASN A 314 -14.53 -3.31 -18.39
N TRP A 315 -14.34 -3.62 -17.10
CA TRP A 315 -15.33 -3.33 -16.06
C TRP A 315 -15.22 -1.93 -15.46
N GLU A 316 -14.05 -1.29 -15.45
CA GLU A 316 -13.95 0.14 -15.07
C GLU A 316 -14.74 1.04 -16.04
N HIS A 317 -14.80 0.67 -17.33
CA HIS A 317 -15.65 1.35 -18.30
C HIS A 317 -17.15 1.14 -18.05
N ALA A 318 -17.57 -0.10 -17.71
CA ALA A 318 -18.99 -0.40 -17.44
C ALA A 318 -19.50 0.25 -16.14
N ARG A 319 -18.64 0.34 -15.11
CA ARG A 319 -18.93 1.00 -13.83
C ARG A 319 -19.20 2.50 -14.04
N ASN A 320 -18.48 3.14 -14.97
CA ASN A 320 -18.70 4.54 -15.32
C ASN A 320 -19.97 4.74 -16.17
N SER A 321 -20.36 3.76 -17.00
CA SER A 321 -21.56 3.89 -17.85
C SER A 321 -22.88 3.76 -17.08
N GLU A 322 -22.97 2.88 -16.06
CA GLU A 322 -24.19 2.74 -15.24
C GLU A 322 -24.45 3.98 -14.36
N TYR A 323 -23.40 4.72 -13.97
CA TYR A 323 -23.55 5.99 -13.25
C TYR A 323 -24.16 7.11 -14.11
N THR A 324 -24.03 7.03 -15.44
CA THR A 324 -24.53 8.06 -16.37
C THR A 324 -25.89 7.73 -16.98
N SER A 325 -26.41 6.50 -16.85
CA SER A 325 -27.63 6.07 -17.55
C SER A 325 -28.90 6.04 -16.69
N GLU A 326 -28.83 6.24 -15.37
CA GLU A 326 -30.02 6.18 -14.47
C GLU A 326 -30.50 7.57 -13.99
N SER A 327 -30.18 8.66 -14.73
CA SER A 327 -30.80 9.97 -14.51
C SER A 327 -32.09 10.20 -15.32
N GLU A 328 -32.57 9.21 -16.07
CA GLU A 328 -33.85 9.27 -16.77
C GLU A 328 -34.64 7.95 -16.57
N SER A 329 -35.93 8.10 -16.25
CA SER A 329 -36.99 7.10 -16.05
C SER A 329 -37.13 6.39 -14.68
N GLU A 330 -38.05 6.97 -13.89
CA GLU A 330 -39.02 6.42 -12.92
C GLU A 330 -38.57 5.59 -11.70
#